data_AF-A0A5J4KUR7-F1
#
_entry.id   AF-A0A5J4KUR7-F1
#
_cell.length_a   1.000
_cell.length_b   1.000
_cell.length_c   1.000
_cell.angle_alpha   90.00
_cell.angle_beta   90.00
_cell.angle_gamma   90.00
#
_symmetry.space_group_name_H-M   'P 1'
#
loop_
_entity.id
_entity.type
_entity.pdbx_description
1 polymer ?
#
loop_
_entity_poly.entity_id
_entity_poly.type
_entity_poly.pdbx_seq_one_letter_code
_entity_poly.pdbx_strand_id
1 'polypeptide(L)'
;MTGALQKANVQAEALDCLFAAGSAVPDEDVSETRAIHLALGEAAMQVPIAIPKAAFGNLFGAAFPVDMAVALLAMQQGMIPSTPHLDQLAPGCDLDYVCQPRPTDSFDHCLLNARGIGGANASMVLQKWV
;
A
#
# COMPACT_ATOMS: atom_id res chain seq x y z
N MET A 1 -5.32 -7.23 5.96
CA MET A 1 -5.96 -5.95 5.57
C MET A 1 -7.33 -5.76 6.22
N THR A 2 -8.37 -6.55 5.92
CA THR A 2 -9.73 -6.40 6.50
C THR A 2 -9.74 -6.28 8.03
N GLY A 3 -9.00 -7.15 8.73
CA GLY A 3 -8.92 -7.08 10.20
C GLY A 3 -8.22 -5.81 10.73
N ALA A 4 -7.32 -5.19 9.96
CA ALA A 4 -6.71 -3.91 10.34
C ALA A 4 -7.70 -2.75 10.17
N LEU A 5 -8.43 -2.72 9.05
CA LEU A 5 -9.51 -1.75 8.80
C LEU A 5 -10.59 -1.82 9.88
N GLN A 6 -11.05 -3.03 10.23
CA GLN A 6 -12.01 -3.26 11.30
C GLN A 6 -11.50 -2.78 12.66
N LYS A 7 -10.25 -3.09 13.02
CA LYS A 7 -9.64 -2.63 14.28
C LYS A 7 -9.50 -1.11 14.35
N ALA A 8 -9.20 -0.46 13.23
CA ALA A 8 -9.10 0.99 13.14
C ALA A 8 -10.47 1.69 13.00
N ASN A 9 -11.55 0.93 12.79
CA ASN A 9 -12.88 1.45 12.45
C ASN A 9 -12.84 2.39 11.22
N VAL A 10 -12.08 2.00 10.19
CA VAL A 10 -11.91 2.75 8.93
C VAL A 10 -12.56 1.97 7.80
N GLN A 11 -13.43 2.64 7.04
CA GLN A 11 -14.02 2.08 5.83
C GLN A 11 -13.00 2.10 4.69
N ALA A 12 -13.07 1.15 3.76
CA ALA A 12 -12.10 1.04 2.67
C ALA A 12 -12.09 2.28 1.77
N GLU A 13 -13.26 2.91 1.58
CA GLU A 13 -13.48 4.12 0.80
C GLU A 13 -12.83 5.36 1.43
N ALA A 14 -12.49 5.31 2.71
CA ALA A 14 -11.83 6.41 3.42
C ALA A 14 -10.29 6.34 3.33
N LEU A 15 -9.73 5.30 2.69
CA LEU A 15 -8.29 5.19 2.49
C LEU A 15 -7.81 6.15 1.41
N ASP A 16 -6.87 7.02 1.76
CA ASP A 16 -6.23 7.91 0.79
C ASP A 16 -5.11 7.19 0.01
N CYS A 17 -4.51 6.14 0.59
CA CYS A 17 -3.47 5.33 -0.05
C CYS A 17 -3.30 3.96 0.62
N LEU A 18 -2.83 2.99 -0.16
CA LEU A 18 -2.35 1.70 0.31
C LEU A 18 -0.87 1.52 -0.06
N PHE A 19 -0.02 1.22 0.93
CA PHE A 19 1.36 0.80 0.70
C PHE A 19 1.40 -0.73 0.61
N ALA A 20 1.69 -1.24 -0.59
CA ALA A 20 1.67 -2.66 -0.88
C ALA A 20 3.01 -3.34 -0.56
N ALA A 21 2.97 -4.64 -0.27
CA ALA A 21 4.15 -5.44 -0.02
C ALA A 21 4.99 -5.65 -1.29
N GLY A 22 4.41 -5.59 -2.49
CA GLY A 22 5.06 -5.42 -3.79
C GLY A 22 6.39 -6.16 -3.97
N SER A 23 6.35 -7.49 -3.96
CA SER A 23 7.54 -8.34 -3.94
C SER A 23 8.40 -8.27 -5.21
N ALA A 24 7.85 -7.72 -6.31
CA ALA A 24 8.41 -7.78 -7.66
C ALA A 24 8.53 -9.21 -8.22
N VAL A 25 7.81 -10.16 -7.63
CA VAL A 25 7.62 -11.52 -8.15
C VAL A 25 6.21 -11.59 -8.75
N PRO A 26 6.05 -11.87 -10.06
CA PRO A 26 4.77 -11.71 -10.75
C PRO A 26 3.58 -12.42 -10.08
N ASP A 27 3.74 -13.70 -9.72
CA ASP A 27 2.66 -14.47 -9.10
C ASP A 27 2.31 -13.96 -7.69
N GLU A 28 3.30 -13.44 -6.97
CA GLU A 28 3.12 -12.89 -5.63
C GLU A 28 2.40 -11.54 -5.68
N ASP A 29 2.74 -10.69 -6.65
CA ASP A 29 2.13 -9.38 -6.85
C ASP A 29 0.68 -9.53 -7.36
N VAL A 30 0.41 -10.50 -8.24
CA VAL A 30 -0.97 -10.87 -8.64
C VAL A 30 -1.76 -11.38 -7.44
N SER A 31 -1.15 -12.22 -6.60
CA SER A 31 -1.80 -12.69 -5.37
C SER A 31 -2.09 -11.55 -4.40
N GLU A 32 -1.21 -10.55 -4.30
CA GLU A 32 -1.45 -9.37 -3.47
C GLU A 32 -2.58 -8.51 -4.03
N THR A 33 -2.61 -8.28 -5.35
CA THR A 33 -3.68 -7.57 -6.04
C THR A 33 -5.04 -8.18 -5.74
N ARG A 34 -5.15 -9.51 -5.85
CA ARG A 34 -6.38 -10.24 -5.50
C ARG A 34 -6.75 -10.06 -4.03
N ALA A 35 -5.76 -10.09 -3.13
CA ALA A 35 -6.00 -9.86 -1.71
C ALA A 35 -6.50 -8.44 -1.42
N ILE A 36 -6.02 -7.44 -2.17
CA ILE A 36 -6.48 -6.05 -2.07
C ILE A 36 -7.93 -5.95 -2.53
N HIS A 37 -8.29 -6.53 -3.69
CA HIS A 37 -9.68 -6.63 -4.15
C HIS A 37 -10.60 -7.26 -3.11
N LEU A 38 -10.19 -8.38 -2.52
CA LEU A 38 -10.98 -9.07 -1.48
C LEU A 38 -11.13 -8.24 -0.21
N ALA A 39 -10.12 -7.44 0.16
CA ALA A 39 -10.13 -6.68 1.40
C ALA A 39 -10.85 -5.34 1.29
N LEU A 40 -10.79 -4.68 0.13
CA LEU A 40 -11.32 -3.34 -0.11
C LEU A 40 -12.63 -3.36 -0.91
N GLY A 41 -12.98 -4.48 -1.55
CA GLY A 41 -14.18 -4.54 -2.40
C GLY A 41 -14.12 -3.55 -3.55
N GLU A 42 -15.21 -2.84 -3.81
CA GLU A 42 -15.30 -1.83 -4.88
C GLU A 42 -14.33 -0.66 -4.70
N ALA A 43 -13.92 -0.37 -3.46
CA ALA A 43 -12.94 0.69 -3.16
C ALA A 43 -11.55 0.36 -3.71
N ALA A 44 -11.23 -0.91 -3.99
CA ALA A 44 -9.91 -1.31 -4.50
C ALA A 44 -9.51 -0.56 -5.77
N MET A 45 -10.47 -0.29 -6.67
CA MET A 45 -10.22 0.42 -7.93
C MET A 45 -9.99 1.93 -7.77
N GLN A 46 -10.24 2.48 -6.58
CA GLN A 46 -10.17 3.91 -6.32
C GLN A 46 -9.00 4.27 -5.39
N VAL A 47 -8.58 3.34 -4.53
CA VAL A 47 -7.47 3.57 -3.60
C VAL A 47 -6.13 3.45 -4.34
N PRO A 48 -5.31 4.50 -4.38
CA PRO A 48 -4.00 4.45 -5.02
C PRO A 48 -3.02 3.57 -4.25
N ILE A 49 -2.24 2.79 -4.98
CA ILE A 49 -1.27 1.83 -4.46
C ILE A 49 0.16 2.36 -4.66
N ALA A 50 0.92 2.47 -3.57
CA ALA A 50 2.32 2.88 -3.61
C ALA A 50 3.25 1.76 -3.13
N ILE A 51 4.42 1.63 -3.77
CA ILE A 51 5.48 0.68 -3.42
C ILE A 51 6.81 1.44 -3.39
N PRO A 52 7.02 2.37 -2.44
CA PRO A 52 8.20 3.25 -2.40
C PRO A 52 9.51 2.47 -2.28
N LYS A 53 9.47 1.27 -1.67
CA LYS A 53 10.60 0.35 -1.60
C LYS A 53 11.10 -0.18 -2.95
N ALA A 54 10.39 0.05 -4.05
CA ALA A 54 10.96 -0.16 -5.38
C ALA A 54 12.21 0.73 -5.61
N ALA A 55 12.36 1.84 -4.86
CA ALA A 55 13.55 2.70 -4.93
C ALA A 55 14.79 2.12 -4.18
N PHE A 56 14.57 1.38 -3.10
CA PHE A 56 15.64 0.98 -2.15
C PHE A 56 15.72 -0.53 -1.89
N GLY A 57 14.85 -1.32 -2.51
CA GLY A 57 14.81 -2.78 -2.40
C GLY A 57 14.05 -3.30 -1.18
N ASN A 58 13.87 -4.62 -1.13
CA ASN A 58 13.21 -5.30 -0.01
C ASN A 58 14.20 -5.49 1.17
N LEU A 59 14.00 -4.72 2.23
CA LEU A 59 14.83 -4.74 3.44
C LEU A 59 14.43 -5.85 4.44
N PHE A 60 13.69 -6.87 3.99
CA PHE A 60 13.20 -7.98 4.80
C PHE A 60 12.45 -7.48 6.05
N GLY A 61 12.90 -7.85 7.25
CA GLY A 61 12.28 -7.43 8.50
C GLY A 61 12.26 -5.90 8.71
N ALA A 62 13.14 -5.17 8.02
CA ALA A 62 13.18 -3.70 8.07
C ALA A 62 12.31 -3.02 7.00
N ALA A 63 11.72 -3.77 6.04
CA ALA A 63 10.91 -3.16 4.99
C ALA A 63 9.69 -2.43 5.55
N PHE A 64 8.93 -3.08 6.45
CA PHE A 64 7.70 -2.51 6.99
C PHE A 64 7.93 -1.27 7.88
N PRO A 65 8.91 -1.22 8.80
CA PRO A 65 9.24 0.01 9.52
C PRO A 65 9.67 1.17 8.60
N VAL A 66 10.39 0.89 7.52
CA VAL A 66 10.80 1.93 6.55
C VAL A 66 9.60 2.42 5.75
N ASP A 67 8.74 1.53 5.27
CA ASP A 67 7.49 1.91 4.59
C ASP A 67 6.58 2.73 5.52
N MET A 68 6.52 2.39 6.81
CA MET A 68 5.81 3.20 7.81
C MET A 68 6.39 4.60 7.95
N ALA A 69 7.71 4.74 8.04
CA ALA A 69 8.35 6.05 8.11
C ALA A 69 8.08 6.89 6.84
N VAL A 70 8.12 6.25 5.66
CA VAL A 70 7.78 6.89 4.38
C VAL A 70 6.31 7.30 4.35
N ALA A 71 5.39 6.45 4.83
CA ALA A 71 3.96 6.74 4.89
C ALA A 71 3.68 7.96 5.79
N LEU A 72 4.30 8.02 6.96
CA LEU A 72 4.16 9.16 7.87
C LEU A 72 4.66 10.47 7.25
N LEU A 73 5.80 10.45 6.56
CA LEU A 73 6.31 11.63 5.84
C LEU A 73 5.40 12.02 4.67
N ALA A 74 4.89 11.04 3.92
CA ALA A 74 3.95 11.23 2.83
C ALA A 74 2.64 11.88 3.32
N MET A 75 2.08 11.39 4.44
CA MET A 75 0.91 11.96 5.10
C MET A 75 1.16 13.39 5.59
N GLN A 76 2.33 13.64 6.19
CA GLN A 76 2.72 14.98 6.64
C GLN A 76 2.83 15.98 5.48
N GLN A 77 3.30 15.52 4.32
CA GLN A 77 3.54 16.36 3.14
C GLN A 77 2.34 16.44 2.19
N GLY A 78 1.28 15.64 2.40
CA GLY A 78 0.14 15.57 1.48
C GLY A 78 0.53 15.06 0.10
N MET A 79 1.46 14.09 0.04
CA MET A 79 2.03 13.58 -1.21
C MET A 79 2.13 12.07 -1.18
N ILE A 80 1.39 11.38 -2.03
CA ILE A 80 1.50 9.94 -2.21
C ILE A 80 2.79 9.64 -2.99
N PRO A 81 3.70 8.79 -2.46
CA PRO A 81 4.96 8.50 -3.12
C PRO A 81 4.75 7.63 -4.36
N SER A 82 5.70 7.68 -5.28
CA SER A 82 5.70 6.81 -6.44
C SER A 82 6.19 5.40 -6.14
N THR A 83 5.83 4.50 -7.05
CA THR A 83 6.41 3.20 -7.30
C THR A 83 7.37 3.36 -8.48
N PRO A 84 8.66 3.67 -8.24
CA PRO A 84 9.62 3.83 -9.33
C PRO A 84 9.87 2.50 -10.04
N HIS A 85 10.38 2.59 -11.27
CA HIS A 85 10.73 1.44 -12.12
C HIS A 85 9.56 0.54 -12.53
N LEU A 86 8.32 1.04 -12.41
CA LEU A 86 7.13 0.33 -12.88
C LEU A 86 6.79 0.72 -14.32
N ASP A 87 7.35 -0.03 -15.27
CA ASP A 87 7.08 0.14 -16.70
C ASP A 87 5.99 -0.80 -17.22
N GLN A 88 5.91 -2.01 -16.65
CA GLN A 88 4.99 -3.05 -17.07
C GLN A 88 4.45 -3.81 -15.86
N LEU A 89 3.11 -3.91 -15.78
CA LEU A 89 2.42 -4.70 -14.78
C LEU A 89 2.35 -6.18 -15.19
N ALA A 90 2.39 -7.06 -14.20
CA ALA A 90 2.08 -8.47 -14.40
C ALA A 90 0.59 -8.64 -14.79
N PRO A 91 0.23 -9.62 -15.65
CA PRO A 91 -1.15 -9.89 -15.98
C PRO A 91 -1.99 -10.19 -14.73
N GLY A 92 -3.00 -9.37 -14.48
CA GLY A 92 -3.87 -9.47 -13.30
C GLY A 92 -3.53 -8.51 -12.15
N CYS A 93 -2.48 -7.68 -12.28
CA CYS A 93 -2.29 -6.48 -11.48
C CYS A 93 -3.00 -5.31 -12.18
N ASP A 94 -4.21 -4.98 -11.75
CA ASP A 94 -5.14 -4.05 -12.42
C ASP A 94 -5.50 -2.81 -11.59
N LEU A 95 -4.84 -2.62 -10.45
CA LEU A 95 -5.05 -1.49 -9.54
C LEU A 95 -4.27 -0.24 -9.97
N ASP A 96 -4.59 0.90 -9.36
CA ASP A 96 -3.90 2.18 -9.59
C ASP A 96 -2.55 2.21 -8.86
N TYR A 97 -1.51 1.63 -9.46
CA TYR A 97 -0.13 1.74 -8.97
C TYR A 97 0.47 3.09 -9.35
N VAL A 98 0.82 3.89 -8.36
CA VAL A 98 1.25 5.28 -8.54
C VAL A 98 2.66 5.34 -9.15
N CYS A 99 2.83 5.59 -10.44
CA CYS A 99 4.17 5.67 -11.07
C CYS A 99 4.90 7.02 -10.86
N GLN A 100 4.19 8.08 -10.49
CA GLN A 100 4.73 9.42 -10.24
C GLN A 100 4.13 9.98 -8.94
N PRO A 101 4.88 10.75 -8.13
CA PRO A 101 4.36 11.32 -6.90
C PRO A 101 3.06 12.09 -7.16
N ARG A 102 2.03 11.82 -6.34
CA ARG A 102 0.69 12.38 -6.53
C ARG A 102 0.31 13.25 -5.33
N PRO A 103 0.08 14.56 -5.51
CA PRO A 103 -0.41 15.41 -4.44
C PRO A 103 -1.83 14.99 -4.05
N THR A 104 -2.18 15.16 -2.78
CA THR A 104 -3.53 14.90 -2.27
C THR A 104 -3.93 15.99 -1.28
N ASP A 105 -5.20 16.40 -1.34
CA ASP A 105 -5.75 17.45 -0.47
C ASP A 105 -5.90 16.96 0.97
N SER A 106 -6.20 15.67 1.15
CA SER A 106 -6.23 14.96 2.42
C SER A 106 -5.37 13.69 2.35
N PHE A 107 -4.58 13.46 3.38
CA PHE A 107 -3.86 12.20 3.56
C PHE A 107 -3.97 11.78 5.03
N ASP A 108 -5.17 11.37 5.38
CA ASP A 108 -5.58 11.12 6.76
C ASP A 108 -5.53 9.62 7.09
N HIS A 109 -5.73 8.73 6.11
CA HIS A 109 -5.74 7.29 6.28
C HIS A 109 -4.81 6.58 5.28
N CYS A 110 -3.83 5.85 5.80
CA CYS A 110 -2.93 5.02 4.98
C CYS A 110 -2.96 3.57 5.47
N LEU A 111 -3.20 2.62 4.57
CA LEU A 111 -3.10 1.18 4.87
C LEU A 111 -1.75 0.65 4.41
N LEU A 112 -0.95 0.10 5.32
CA LEU A 112 0.29 -0.59 5.00
C LEU A 112 0.08 -2.09 5.05
N ASN A 113 0.61 -2.80 4.05
CA ASN A 113 0.60 -4.25 3.98
C ASN A 113 2.02 -4.83 3.94
N ALA A 114 2.27 -5.85 4.74
CA ALA A 114 3.50 -6.63 4.71
C ALA A 114 3.19 -8.12 4.56
N ARG A 115 3.97 -8.77 3.71
CA ARG A 115 4.00 -10.22 3.57
C ARG A 115 5.41 -10.73 3.78
N GLY A 116 5.53 -11.78 4.56
CA GLY A 116 6.78 -12.47 4.86
C GLY A 116 6.82 -13.88 4.29
N ILE A 117 8.03 -14.38 4.14
CA ILE A 117 8.29 -15.79 3.79
C ILE A 117 7.67 -16.70 4.86
N GLY A 118 7.05 -17.80 4.44
CA GLY A 118 6.41 -18.75 5.36
C GLY A 118 4.96 -18.40 5.74
N GLY A 119 4.33 -17.44 5.04
CA GLY A 119 2.90 -17.14 5.18
C GLY A 119 2.55 -16.10 6.23
N ALA A 120 3.56 -15.37 6.75
CA ALA A 120 3.32 -14.24 7.66
C ALA A 120 2.66 -13.08 6.90
N ASN A 121 1.51 -12.62 7.39
CA ASN A 121 0.79 -11.47 6.84
C ASN A 121 0.47 -10.48 7.95
N ALA A 122 0.84 -9.22 7.76
CA ALA A 122 0.55 -8.14 8.69
C ALA A 122 0.03 -6.93 7.91
N SER A 123 -0.90 -6.20 8.51
CA SER A 123 -1.36 -4.92 7.96
C SER A 123 -1.60 -3.92 9.08
N MET A 124 -1.42 -2.65 8.80
CA MET A 124 -1.59 -1.55 9.75
C MET A 124 -2.27 -0.38 9.07
N VAL A 125 -3.18 0.27 9.77
CA VAL A 125 -3.74 1.55 9.35
C VAL A 125 -3.06 2.65 10.14
N LEU A 126 -2.50 3.64 9.44
CA LEU A 126 -2.07 4.90 10.02
C LEU A 126 -3.19 5.91 9.88
N GLN A 127 -3.44 6.65 10.95
CA GLN A 127 -4.42 7.73 10.98
C GLN A 127 -3.72 9.00 11.41
N LYS A 128 -3.99 10.10 10.69
CA LYS A 128 -3.49 11.41 11.07
C LYS A 128 -4.06 11.80 12.43
N TRP A 129 -3.19 12.29 13.31
CA TRP A 129 -3.60 12.80 14.61
C TRP A 129 -4.35 14.13 14.43
N VAL A 130 -5.52 14.23 15.07
CA VAL A 130 -6.37 15.43 15.13
C VAL A 130 -6.33 16.07 16.50
#